data_AF-A0A383WNR7-F1
#
_entry.id   AF-A0A383WNR7-F1
#
_cell.length_a   1.000
_cell.length_b   1.000
_cell.length_c   1.000
_cell.angle_alpha   90.00
_cell.angle_beta   90.00
_cell.angle_gamma   90.00
#
_symmetry.space_group_name_H-M   'P 1'
#
loop_
_entity.id
_entity.type
_entity.pdbx_description
1 polymer ?
#
loop_
_entity_poly.entity_id
_entity_poly.type
_entity_poly.pdbx_seq_one_letter_code
_entity_poly.pdbx_strand_id
1 'polypeptide(L)'
;MQAVFRHLRVSRQWVHASSQILGQLSSIHHVPCLPARTHSLNQFSTSGTEGVTVCIEPDTDVEAAVAAALAKAGRAPGPAEVQLVQRLRANLYNTAGDVAAMSQEELELVDVPAKLAFILRQQLQRQGQQAQQQPIAQQELIDIMQRRMPAYQQPLSSIQKTRVRSSPLQSLEPYSLQEAHMPSSLQAELAALERFCTTRFFGQMSEPLQPVTYRSVTKHYVKLLLGFAHNVRGVPLEQLRLATLVPSPGREGVSLLMDYQHWRQQERGTASSTATVAIKAVVHVARFLYHDLAKPCAETKLRPYHDLEVVQELNAMQRTASKAAGRAARVADDSKKWLEWPDYLKMVSALRAECAGLTEAGKPRPRSQVAISLQRYLIVAILSVVPDRQRTLRELEVGRTLLQQADGSWVIKHAAADYKTGKQYGDRPPLLIAPFIYPELEAFIGTWRQELAPKTSMLFCKPRTGQPLDESAVYLLFKSAALRLTGKATHPHLVRDMIVTHLRMQRRSEAELEALALYMGHSLEMQRGTYDRRSKDQKVAPAQQLLQQLARQGKKGD
;
A
#
# COMPACT_ATOMS: atom_id res chain seq x y z
N MET A 1 -25.24 -10.23 -38.69
CA MET A 1 -25.36 -8.83 -38.20
C MET A 1 -26.83 -8.51 -37.85
N GLN A 2 -27.48 -9.34 -37.02
CA GLN A 2 -28.87 -9.17 -36.53
C GLN A 2 -29.07 -9.74 -35.11
N ALA A 3 -27.99 -9.95 -34.35
CA ALA A 3 -28.02 -10.49 -32.99
C ALA A 3 -27.42 -9.53 -31.93
N VAL A 4 -27.34 -8.23 -32.24
CA VAL A 4 -26.79 -7.19 -31.35
C VAL A 4 -27.88 -6.25 -30.79
N PHE A 5 -29.14 -6.37 -31.21
CA PHE A 5 -30.22 -5.45 -30.82
C PHE A 5 -31.13 -5.90 -29.66
N ARG A 6 -30.80 -6.98 -28.93
CA ARG A 6 -31.65 -7.46 -27.80
C ARG A 6 -31.17 -7.09 -26.39
N HIS A 7 -30.07 -6.34 -26.23
CA HIS A 7 -29.57 -5.96 -24.89
C HIS A 7 -29.73 -4.48 -24.50
N LEU A 8 -30.51 -3.68 -25.24
CA LEU A 8 -30.73 -2.24 -24.97
C LEU A 8 -32.18 -1.87 -24.62
N ARG A 9 -32.94 -2.77 -23.96
CA ARG A 9 -34.36 -2.52 -23.58
C ARG A 9 -34.73 -2.77 -22.11
N VAL A 10 -33.78 -2.81 -21.19
CA VAL A 10 -34.04 -2.99 -19.74
C VAL A 10 -33.70 -1.75 -18.90
N SER A 11 -33.12 -0.69 -19.48
CA SER A 11 -32.61 0.48 -18.75
C SER A 11 -33.51 1.73 -18.80
N ARG A 12 -34.82 1.61 -19.07
CA ARG A 12 -35.76 2.75 -19.11
C ARG A 12 -37.02 2.64 -18.25
N GLN A 13 -37.12 1.68 -17.33
CA GLN A 13 -38.30 1.50 -16.46
C GLN A 13 -38.11 1.90 -14.99
N TRP A 14 -37.00 2.56 -14.62
CA TRP A 14 -36.74 2.98 -13.22
C TRP A 14 -36.75 4.49 -12.97
N VAL A 15 -37.23 5.30 -13.92
CA VAL A 15 -37.26 6.77 -13.80
C VAL A 15 -38.69 7.35 -13.57
N HIS A 16 -39.71 6.51 -13.37
CA HIS A 16 -41.10 7.00 -13.18
C HIS A 16 -41.83 6.52 -11.91
N ALA A 17 -41.12 5.97 -10.91
CA ALA A 17 -41.74 5.42 -9.69
C ALA A 17 -41.35 6.16 -8.39
N SER A 18 -41.15 7.48 -8.43
CA SER A 18 -40.78 8.26 -7.21
C SER A 18 -41.44 9.63 -7.09
N SER A 19 -42.56 9.89 -7.77
CA SER A 19 -43.22 11.22 -7.74
C SER A 19 -44.71 11.19 -7.38
N GLN A 20 -45.28 10.07 -6.97
CA GLN A 20 -46.68 10.05 -6.53
C GLN A 20 -46.84 9.16 -5.30
N ILE A 21 -47.61 9.67 -4.34
CA ILE A 21 -48.03 9.04 -3.08
C ILE A 21 -47.09 9.36 -1.88
N LEU A 22 -46.64 10.62 -1.83
CA LEU A 22 -46.66 11.43 -0.60
C LEU A 22 -48.05 12.10 -0.54
N GLY A 23 -48.98 11.45 0.13
CA GLY A 23 -50.37 11.92 0.15
C GLY A 23 -51.29 10.97 0.90
N GLN A 24 -50.97 10.69 2.17
CA GLN A 24 -51.91 10.22 3.20
C GLN A 24 -51.10 10.00 4.48
N LEU A 25 -51.31 10.87 5.47
CA LEU A 25 -51.36 10.59 6.92
C LEU A 25 -51.26 11.92 7.66
N SER A 26 -52.40 12.56 7.80
CA SER A 26 -52.66 13.63 8.74
C SER A 26 -53.94 13.25 9.47
N SER A 27 -53.84 12.84 10.75
CA SER A 27 -54.76 13.23 11.84
C SER A 27 -54.43 12.54 13.18
N ILE A 28 -54.72 13.25 14.30
CA ILE A 28 -54.92 12.78 15.70
C ILE A 28 -53.63 12.69 16.56
N HIS A 29 -53.40 13.30 17.75
CA HIS A 29 -54.21 13.96 18.80
C HIS A 29 -53.39 15.01 19.62
N HIS A 30 -54.09 15.71 20.51
CA HIS A 30 -53.81 16.89 21.36
C HIS A 30 -52.87 16.76 22.60
N VAL A 31 -52.15 17.87 22.93
CA VAL A 31 -51.98 18.59 24.26
C VAL A 31 -51.15 17.89 25.39
N PRO A 32 -50.44 18.59 26.35
CA PRO A 32 -50.42 20.03 26.72
C PRO A 32 -49.04 20.75 26.87
N CYS A 33 -49.15 22.08 26.93
CA CYS A 33 -48.18 23.07 27.43
C CYS A 33 -47.91 22.99 28.96
N LEU A 34 -46.72 23.47 29.39
CA LEU A 34 -46.40 24.36 30.55
C LEU A 34 -44.87 24.28 30.86
N PRO A 35 -44.25 25.21 31.63
CA PRO A 35 -44.18 26.66 31.47
C PRO A 35 -42.72 27.17 31.39
N ALA A 36 -42.60 28.47 31.08
CA ALA A 36 -41.38 29.27 31.03
C ALA A 36 -40.56 29.25 32.34
N ARG A 37 -39.23 29.24 32.20
CA ARG A 37 -38.30 29.73 33.23
C ARG A 37 -37.42 30.83 32.66
N THR A 38 -37.65 32.02 33.19
CA THR A 38 -36.81 33.20 33.11
C THR A 38 -35.59 33.01 34.02
N HIS A 39 -34.39 33.25 33.50
CA HIS A 39 -33.29 33.77 34.31
C HIS A 39 -32.54 34.84 33.52
N SER A 40 -32.74 36.07 33.99
CA SER A 40 -31.87 37.22 33.79
C SER A 40 -30.51 36.96 34.44
N LEU A 41 -29.42 37.41 33.79
CA LEU A 41 -28.36 38.21 34.42
C LEU A 41 -27.31 38.66 33.38
N ASN A 42 -27.52 39.88 32.91
CA ASN A 42 -26.60 41.00 32.79
C ASN A 42 -25.07 40.85 33.01
N GLN A 43 -24.37 41.70 32.24
CA GLN A 43 -23.04 42.31 32.41
C GLN A 43 -21.82 41.56 31.86
N PHE A 44 -21.34 42.03 30.70
CA PHE A 44 -19.90 42.30 30.54
C PHE A 44 -19.67 43.64 29.86
N SER A 45 -18.76 44.38 30.51
CA SER A 45 -18.38 45.76 30.29
C SER A 45 -17.55 45.93 29.02
N THR A 46 -17.69 47.09 28.40
CA THR A 46 -16.90 47.60 27.27
C THR A 46 -15.45 47.88 27.67
N SER A 47 -14.49 47.22 27.02
CA SER A 47 -13.11 47.69 26.95
C SER A 47 -12.34 47.04 25.80
N GLY A 48 -11.70 47.87 24.96
CA GLY A 48 -10.51 47.53 24.17
C GLY A 48 -10.73 46.74 22.88
N THR A 49 -10.98 47.44 21.78
CA THR A 49 -10.78 46.90 20.42
C THR A 49 -9.30 46.76 20.09
N GLU A 50 -8.71 45.61 20.42
CA GLU A 50 -7.58 45.07 19.67
C GLU A 50 -8.07 43.82 18.92
N GLY A 51 -8.02 43.87 17.59
CA GLY A 51 -8.62 42.87 16.71
C GLY A 51 -7.88 41.52 16.78
N VAL A 52 -8.27 40.67 17.72
CA VAL A 52 -7.90 39.25 17.70
C VAL A 52 -8.53 38.61 16.46
N THR A 53 -7.72 38.35 15.45
CA THR A 53 -8.16 37.63 14.25
C THR A 53 -8.33 36.16 14.62
N VAL A 54 -9.57 35.74 14.88
CA VAL A 54 -9.89 34.34 15.18
C VAL A 54 -9.59 33.49 13.94
N CYS A 55 -8.70 32.50 14.09
CA CYS A 55 -8.40 31.52 13.06
C CYS A 55 -9.56 30.51 12.98
N ILE A 56 -10.13 30.31 11.78
CA ILE A 56 -11.25 29.39 11.55
C ILE A 56 -10.71 28.10 10.92
N GLU A 57 -10.63 27.04 11.70
CA GLU A 57 -10.30 25.67 11.28
C GLU A 57 -11.57 24.87 10.93
N PRO A 58 -11.48 23.74 10.19
CA PRO A 58 -12.66 22.95 9.80
C PRO A 58 -13.55 22.51 10.97
N ASP A 59 -12.98 22.27 12.14
CA ASP A 59 -13.65 21.86 13.37
C ASP A 59 -14.05 23.04 14.28
N THR A 60 -13.79 24.29 13.85
CA THR A 60 -14.21 25.48 14.59
C THR A 60 -15.73 25.49 14.72
N ASP A 61 -16.22 25.68 15.96
CA ASP A 61 -17.65 25.73 16.26
C ASP A 61 -18.37 26.74 15.35
N VAL A 62 -19.55 26.35 14.87
CA VAL A 62 -20.34 27.12 13.90
C VAL A 62 -20.66 28.54 14.37
N GLU A 63 -20.85 28.77 15.67
CA GLU A 63 -21.10 30.09 16.24
C GLU A 63 -19.87 31.00 16.12
N ALA A 64 -18.71 30.46 16.50
CA ALA A 64 -17.43 31.15 16.37
C ALA A 64 -17.08 31.42 14.90
N ALA A 65 -17.35 30.47 14.02
CA ALA A 65 -17.11 30.58 12.59
C ALA A 65 -17.98 31.68 11.94
N VAL A 66 -19.28 31.71 12.27
CA VAL A 66 -20.21 32.74 11.78
C VAL A 66 -19.79 34.12 12.29
N ALA A 67 -19.47 34.27 13.57
CA ALA A 67 -19.01 35.53 14.13
C ALA A 67 -17.72 36.05 13.45
N ALA A 68 -16.74 35.17 13.23
CA ALA A 68 -15.50 35.52 12.55
C ALA A 68 -15.69 35.87 11.07
N ALA A 69 -16.60 35.19 10.36
CA ALA A 69 -16.95 35.52 8.98
C ALA A 69 -17.64 36.89 8.86
N LEU A 70 -18.53 37.23 9.80
CA LEU A 70 -19.21 38.53 9.86
C LEU A 70 -18.25 39.66 10.19
N ALA A 71 -17.36 39.46 11.16
CA ALA A 71 -16.33 40.43 11.51
C ALA A 71 -15.47 40.79 10.28
N LYS A 72 -15.13 39.80 9.46
CA LYS A 72 -14.39 40.01 8.20
C LYS A 72 -15.22 40.72 7.12
N ALA A 73 -16.54 40.57 7.15
CA ALA A 73 -17.46 41.35 6.34
C ALA A 73 -17.72 42.77 6.91
N GLY A 74 -17.07 43.15 8.02
CA GLY A 74 -17.23 44.46 8.66
C GLY A 74 -18.54 44.61 9.44
N ARG A 75 -19.15 43.50 9.89
CA ARG A 75 -20.47 43.49 10.53
C ARG A 75 -20.43 42.70 11.85
N ALA A 76 -21.16 43.18 12.86
CA ALA A 76 -21.36 42.45 14.11
C ALA A 76 -22.53 41.44 14.00
N PRO A 77 -22.52 40.33 14.75
CA PRO A 77 -23.65 39.41 14.80
C PRO A 77 -24.91 40.10 15.31
N GLY A 78 -26.00 40.02 14.56
CA GLY A 78 -27.32 40.49 14.98
C GLY A 78 -28.25 39.34 15.38
N PRO A 79 -29.51 39.63 15.73
CA PRO A 79 -30.51 38.62 16.08
C PRO A 79 -30.74 37.57 14.97
N ALA A 80 -30.65 37.98 13.70
CA ALA A 80 -30.78 37.09 12.56
C ALA A 80 -29.66 36.04 12.51
N GLU A 81 -28.43 36.41 12.86
CA GLU A 81 -27.29 35.51 12.87
C GLU A 81 -27.30 34.55 14.06
N VAL A 82 -27.84 34.97 15.20
CA VAL A 82 -28.10 34.05 16.33
C VAL A 82 -29.12 32.99 15.95
N GLN A 83 -30.20 33.38 15.28
CA GLN A 83 -31.21 32.44 14.75
C GLN A 83 -30.61 31.52 13.68
N LEU A 84 -29.73 32.02 12.82
CA LEU A 84 -29.02 31.22 11.83
C LEU A 84 -28.17 30.13 12.49
N VAL A 85 -27.38 30.47 13.52
CA VAL A 85 -26.57 29.49 14.27
C VAL A 85 -27.45 28.42 14.92
N GLN A 86 -28.59 28.80 15.49
CA GLN A 86 -29.55 27.85 16.05
C GLN A 86 -30.12 26.91 14.99
N ARG A 87 -30.48 27.43 13.80
CA ARG A 87 -30.95 26.62 12.66
C ARG A 87 -29.87 25.66 12.15
N LEU A 88 -28.63 26.11 12.05
CA LEU A 88 -27.50 25.27 11.64
C LEU A 88 -27.28 24.10 12.61
N ARG A 89 -27.26 24.39 13.92
CA ARG A 89 -27.15 23.37 14.97
C ARG A 89 -28.33 22.39 14.97
N ALA A 90 -29.55 22.89 14.76
CA ALA A 90 -30.75 22.05 14.66
C ALA A 90 -30.70 21.08 13.46
N ASN A 91 -29.97 21.44 12.40
CA ASN A 91 -29.73 20.60 11.22
C ASN A 91 -28.37 19.86 11.27
N LEU A 92 -27.77 19.73 12.46
CA LEU A 92 -26.51 19.00 12.72
C LEU A 92 -25.25 19.60 12.05
N TYR A 93 -25.30 20.84 11.56
CA TYR A 93 -24.11 21.56 11.07
C TYR A 93 -23.46 22.29 12.25
N ASN A 94 -22.46 21.66 12.87
CA ASN A 94 -21.88 22.13 14.14
C ASN A 94 -20.55 22.86 13.95
N THR A 95 -19.93 22.76 12.77
CA THR A 95 -18.59 23.27 12.51
C THR A 95 -18.50 24.14 11.26
N ALA A 96 -17.41 24.89 11.12
CA ALA A 96 -17.11 25.67 9.92
C ALA A 96 -16.99 24.80 8.67
N GLY A 97 -16.42 23.59 8.81
CA GLY A 97 -16.28 22.62 7.73
C GLY A 97 -17.64 22.11 7.23
N ASP A 98 -18.57 21.87 8.14
CA ASP A 98 -19.94 21.45 7.83
C ASP A 98 -20.64 22.48 6.92
N VAL A 99 -20.60 23.77 7.30
CA VAL A 99 -21.22 24.86 6.53
C VAL A 99 -20.51 25.11 5.20
N ALA A 100 -19.18 24.98 5.18
CA ALA A 100 -18.40 25.16 3.96
C ALA A 100 -18.63 24.04 2.93
N ALA A 101 -19.01 22.84 3.37
CA ALA A 101 -19.28 21.69 2.51
C ALA A 101 -20.70 21.68 1.90
N MET A 102 -21.62 22.51 2.40
CA MET A 102 -23.03 22.52 1.96
C MET A 102 -23.18 22.77 0.45
N SER A 103 -24.08 22.04 -0.22
CA SER A 103 -24.47 22.33 -1.60
C SER A 103 -25.28 23.63 -1.71
N GLN A 104 -25.52 24.12 -2.92
CA GLN A 104 -26.36 25.32 -3.10
C GLN A 104 -27.81 25.05 -2.64
N GLU A 105 -28.33 23.87 -2.91
CA GLU A 105 -29.66 23.44 -2.48
C GLU A 105 -29.76 23.36 -0.94
N GLU A 106 -28.71 22.87 -0.27
CA GLU A 106 -28.66 22.81 1.21
C GLU A 106 -28.58 24.20 1.84
N LEU A 107 -27.84 25.14 1.22
CA LEU A 107 -27.76 26.52 1.68
C LEU A 107 -29.12 27.22 1.58
N GLU A 108 -29.86 26.97 0.50
CA GLU A 108 -31.23 27.50 0.32
C GLU A 108 -32.20 26.87 1.32
N LEU A 109 -32.11 25.56 1.55
CA LEU A 109 -32.99 24.83 2.47
C LEU A 109 -32.85 25.29 3.93
N VAL A 110 -31.63 25.60 4.37
CA VAL A 110 -31.32 26.02 5.75
C VAL A 110 -31.23 27.56 5.85
N ASP A 111 -31.52 28.26 4.75
CA ASP A 111 -31.53 29.73 4.66
C ASP A 111 -30.21 30.34 5.15
N VAL A 112 -29.11 29.74 4.69
CA VAL A 112 -27.73 30.18 4.93
C VAL A 112 -27.34 31.13 3.80
N PRO A 113 -26.98 32.38 4.09
CA PRO A 113 -26.55 33.32 3.05
C PRO A 113 -25.36 32.77 2.27
N ALA A 114 -25.48 32.66 0.94
CA ALA A 114 -24.41 32.13 0.08
C ALA A 114 -23.06 32.85 0.28
N LYS A 115 -23.10 34.16 0.59
CA LYS A 115 -21.92 34.98 0.89
C LYS A 115 -21.19 34.52 2.16
N LEU A 116 -21.91 34.04 3.17
CA LEU A 116 -21.34 33.51 4.41
C LEU A 116 -20.59 32.20 4.15
N ALA A 117 -21.23 31.26 3.45
CA ALA A 117 -20.61 30.00 3.05
C ALA A 117 -19.38 30.22 2.16
N PHE A 118 -19.44 31.20 1.24
CA PHE A 118 -18.31 31.59 0.41
C PHE A 118 -17.12 32.13 1.23
N ILE A 119 -17.38 32.99 2.24
CA ILE A 119 -16.34 33.52 3.12
C ILE A 119 -15.67 32.38 3.92
N LEU A 120 -16.46 31.46 4.46
CA LEU A 120 -15.94 30.30 5.20
C LEU A 120 -15.12 29.37 4.30
N ARG A 121 -15.60 29.05 3.10
CA ARG A 121 -14.82 28.29 2.09
C ARG A 121 -13.52 28.98 1.77
N GLN A 122 -13.54 30.29 1.53
CA GLN A 122 -12.32 31.04 1.21
C GLN A 122 -11.35 31.06 2.40
N GLN A 123 -11.83 31.13 3.63
CA GLN A 123 -10.99 31.09 4.83
C GLN A 123 -10.37 29.71 5.05
N LEU A 124 -11.15 28.64 4.94
CA LEU A 124 -10.66 27.27 5.06
C LEU A 124 -9.72 26.89 3.91
N GLN A 125 -9.97 27.39 2.69
CA GLN A 125 -9.05 27.21 1.56
C GLN A 125 -7.76 28.01 1.75
N ARG A 126 -7.84 29.25 2.24
CA ARG A 126 -6.65 30.05 2.56
C ARG A 126 -5.84 29.44 3.70
N GLN A 127 -6.47 28.85 4.70
CA GLN A 127 -5.76 28.11 5.73
C GLN A 127 -5.22 26.77 5.23
N GLY A 128 -5.94 26.05 4.37
CA GLY A 128 -5.40 24.87 3.69
C GLY A 128 -4.17 25.22 2.84
N GLN A 129 -4.22 26.39 2.16
CA GLN A 129 -3.11 26.94 1.40
C GLN A 129 -2.01 27.52 2.30
N GLN A 130 -2.30 28.12 3.45
CA GLN A 130 -1.34 28.65 4.44
C GLN A 130 -0.83 27.59 5.43
N ALA A 131 -1.44 26.41 5.49
CA ALA A 131 -0.90 25.21 6.15
C ALA A 131 -0.01 24.44 5.16
N GLN A 132 -0.33 24.51 3.85
CA GLN A 132 0.58 24.10 2.78
C GLN A 132 1.67 25.14 2.46
N GLN A 133 1.44 26.40 2.86
CA GLN A 133 2.35 27.54 2.81
C GLN A 133 2.53 28.11 4.22
N GLN A 134 2.67 27.23 5.23
CA GLN A 134 3.53 27.62 6.33
C GLN A 134 4.87 27.89 5.66
N PRO A 135 5.59 28.96 6.03
CA PRO A 135 6.89 29.16 5.47
C PRO A 135 7.76 27.96 5.88
N ILE A 136 7.90 27.00 4.97
CA ILE A 136 9.21 26.47 4.61
C ILE A 136 9.95 27.65 3.94
N ALA A 137 10.03 28.78 4.64
CA ALA A 137 10.99 29.81 4.36
C ALA A 137 12.30 29.12 4.67
N GLN A 138 13.06 28.87 3.61
CA GLN A 138 14.47 29.13 3.65
C GLN A 138 15.13 28.63 4.94
N GLN A 139 15.02 27.32 5.22
CA GLN A 139 16.30 26.67 5.47
C GLN A 139 17.04 26.91 4.17
N GLU A 140 17.91 27.90 4.19
CA GLU A 140 18.88 28.16 3.14
C GLU A 140 19.27 26.80 2.56
N LEU A 141 19.39 26.72 1.24
CA LEU A 141 20.12 25.66 0.56
C LEU A 141 21.58 25.68 1.03
N ILE A 142 21.81 25.50 2.33
CA ILE A 142 23.07 25.19 2.95
C ILE A 142 23.51 23.99 2.16
N ASP A 143 24.57 24.22 1.39
CA ASP A 143 25.20 23.20 0.57
C ASP A 143 25.31 21.96 1.45
N ILE A 144 24.98 20.80 0.89
CA ILE A 144 25.13 19.53 1.57
C ILE A 144 26.51 19.45 2.23
N MET A 145 27.55 20.03 1.62
CA MET A 145 28.91 20.09 2.17
C MET A 145 29.10 20.96 3.40
N GLN A 146 28.22 21.93 3.65
CA GLN A 146 28.27 22.82 4.82
C GLN A 146 27.44 22.27 5.99
N ARG A 147 26.55 21.31 5.74
CA ARG A 147 25.74 20.69 6.80
C ARG A 147 26.62 19.80 7.68
N ARG A 148 26.39 19.86 8.99
CA ARG A 148 27.05 19.01 9.99
C ARG A 148 26.17 17.82 10.34
N MET A 149 26.75 16.62 10.30
CA MET A 149 26.06 15.42 10.76
C MET A 149 25.65 15.62 12.24
N PRO A 150 24.44 15.18 12.62
CA PRO A 150 24.06 15.20 14.01
C PRO A 150 25.01 14.31 14.80
N ALA A 151 25.24 14.68 16.07
CA ALA A 151 25.89 13.77 16.99
C ALA A 151 25.15 12.44 16.97
N TYR A 152 25.85 11.29 16.98
CA TYR A 152 25.20 9.97 16.86
C TYR A 152 24.21 9.79 18.01
N GLN A 153 22.96 10.19 17.78
CA GLN A 153 21.91 10.08 18.77
C GLN A 153 21.66 8.59 18.96
N GLN A 154 21.49 8.21 20.23
CA GLN A 154 21.05 6.88 20.63
C GLN A 154 19.89 6.44 19.73
N PRO A 155 19.74 5.12 19.44
CA PRO A 155 18.65 4.63 18.60
C PRO A 155 17.32 5.28 18.99
N LEU A 156 16.46 5.58 17.99
CA LEU A 156 15.21 6.34 18.15
C LEU A 156 14.21 5.69 19.15
N SER A 157 14.51 4.49 19.65
CA SER A 157 13.82 3.86 20.77
C SER A 157 14.75 3.81 21.98
N SER A 158 14.20 4.03 23.18
CA SER A 158 14.86 3.86 24.49
C SER A 158 15.36 2.42 24.77
N ILE A 159 15.33 1.55 23.77
CA ILE A 159 15.85 0.20 23.84
C ILE A 159 17.37 0.33 23.86
N GLN A 160 17.94 0.08 25.05
CA GLN A 160 19.37 -0.09 25.32
C GLN A 160 20.10 -0.67 24.11
N LYS A 161 21.32 -0.19 23.85
CA LYS A 161 22.31 -0.68 22.86
C LYS A 161 22.54 -2.20 22.97
N THR A 162 21.54 -3.00 22.71
CA THR A 162 21.65 -4.42 22.45
C THR A 162 22.19 -4.45 21.04
N ARG A 163 23.50 -4.71 20.93
CA ARG A 163 24.15 -5.07 19.68
C ARG A 163 23.33 -6.25 19.13
N VAL A 164 22.38 -5.97 18.23
CA VAL A 164 21.47 -6.97 17.70
C VAL A 164 22.33 -7.95 16.89
N ARG A 165 22.75 -9.03 17.54
CA ARG A 165 23.42 -10.14 16.88
C ARG A 165 22.33 -10.91 16.15
N SER A 166 22.33 -10.85 14.83
CA SER A 166 21.59 -11.82 14.04
C SER A 166 22.27 -13.18 14.25
N SER A 167 21.57 -14.11 14.88
CA SER A 167 22.03 -15.50 14.90
C SER A 167 22.13 -16.00 13.45
N PRO A 168 23.21 -16.67 13.06
CA PRO A 168 23.26 -17.33 11.76
C PRO A 168 22.09 -18.30 11.67
N LEU A 169 21.36 -18.26 10.56
CA LEU A 169 20.29 -19.22 10.31
C LEU A 169 20.95 -20.60 10.24
N GLN A 170 20.49 -21.57 11.03
CA GLN A 170 20.97 -22.95 10.90
C GLN A 170 20.57 -23.46 9.52
N SER A 171 21.57 -23.56 8.64
CA SER A 171 21.39 -24.02 7.27
C SER A 171 21.07 -25.51 7.30
N LEU A 172 19.82 -25.86 7.05
CA LEU A 172 19.44 -27.25 6.81
C LEU A 172 20.11 -27.76 5.53
N GLU A 173 20.46 -29.04 5.48
CA GLU A 173 21.18 -29.61 4.34
C GLU A 173 20.44 -29.36 3.02
N PRO A 174 21.14 -28.94 1.94
CA PRO A 174 20.52 -28.72 0.66
C PRO A 174 20.18 -30.06 0.00
N TYR A 175 18.94 -30.22 -0.44
CA TYR A 175 18.47 -31.42 -1.15
C TYR A 175 18.10 -31.14 -2.61
N SER A 176 18.25 -29.90 -3.08
CA SER A 176 17.95 -29.53 -4.47
C SER A 176 18.88 -30.24 -5.45
N LEU A 177 18.34 -30.69 -6.58
CA LEU A 177 19.15 -31.29 -7.63
C LEU A 177 20.06 -30.22 -8.28
N GLN A 178 21.37 -30.46 -8.24
CA GLN A 178 22.37 -29.57 -8.83
C GLN A 178 22.42 -29.76 -10.35
N GLU A 179 22.57 -28.67 -11.11
CA GLU A 179 22.61 -28.73 -12.57
C GLU A 179 23.79 -29.56 -13.09
N ALA A 180 24.93 -29.52 -12.41
CA ALA A 180 26.11 -30.32 -12.74
C ALA A 180 25.88 -31.84 -12.67
N HIS A 181 24.88 -32.29 -11.91
CA HIS A 181 24.59 -33.72 -11.71
C HIS A 181 23.36 -34.20 -12.50
N MET A 182 22.74 -33.33 -13.31
CA MET A 182 21.56 -33.71 -14.09
C MET A 182 21.98 -34.50 -15.34
N PRO A 183 21.38 -35.67 -15.60
CA PRO A 183 21.56 -36.36 -16.88
C PRO A 183 21.16 -35.47 -18.06
N SER A 184 21.82 -35.66 -19.21
CA SER A 184 21.53 -34.88 -20.43
C SER A 184 20.07 -34.99 -20.88
N SER A 185 19.46 -36.16 -20.70
CA SER A 185 18.03 -36.41 -20.97
C SER A 185 17.12 -35.51 -20.13
N LEU A 186 17.37 -35.42 -18.82
CA LEU A 186 16.60 -34.57 -17.91
C LEU A 186 16.83 -33.08 -18.20
N GLN A 187 18.05 -32.68 -18.57
CA GLN A 187 18.34 -31.31 -19.00
C GLN A 187 17.51 -30.92 -20.24
N ALA A 188 17.40 -31.83 -21.21
CA ALA A 188 16.58 -31.62 -22.40
C ALA A 188 15.08 -31.49 -22.06
N GLU A 189 14.56 -32.32 -21.16
CA GLU A 189 13.17 -32.21 -20.69
C GLU A 189 12.90 -30.88 -19.97
N LEU A 190 13.83 -30.42 -19.12
CA LEU A 190 13.69 -29.13 -18.45
C LEU A 190 13.72 -27.96 -19.43
N ALA A 191 14.54 -28.02 -20.48
CA ALA A 191 14.54 -27.03 -21.55
C ALA A 191 13.24 -27.04 -22.36
N ALA A 192 12.68 -28.22 -22.64
CA ALA A 192 11.37 -28.35 -23.29
C ALA A 192 10.25 -27.78 -22.41
N LEU A 193 10.28 -28.06 -21.11
CA LEU A 193 9.35 -27.49 -20.13
C LEU A 193 9.45 -25.95 -20.06
N GLU A 194 10.67 -25.38 -20.09
CA GLU A 194 10.87 -23.93 -20.13
C GLU A 194 10.22 -23.32 -21.37
N ARG A 195 10.45 -23.91 -22.55
CA ARG A 195 9.82 -23.45 -23.81
C ARG A 195 8.31 -23.53 -23.73
N PHE A 196 7.75 -24.66 -23.29
CA PHE A 196 6.31 -24.85 -23.11
C PHE A 196 5.69 -23.80 -22.18
N CYS A 197 6.36 -23.50 -21.07
CA CYS A 197 5.84 -22.57 -20.08
C CYS A 197 5.95 -21.10 -20.51
N THR A 198 6.94 -20.74 -21.35
CA THR A 198 7.30 -19.33 -21.60
C THR A 198 7.02 -18.86 -23.02
N THR A 199 6.71 -19.77 -23.95
CA THR A 199 6.48 -19.46 -25.36
C THR A 199 5.00 -19.66 -25.71
N ARG A 200 4.51 -18.89 -26.68
CA ARG A 200 3.17 -19.08 -27.25
C ARG A 200 3.23 -20.05 -28.43
N PHE A 201 2.32 -21.03 -28.47
CA PHE A 201 2.25 -22.00 -29.56
C PHE A 201 0.80 -22.40 -29.87
N PHE A 202 0.57 -23.02 -31.02
CA PHE A 202 -0.75 -23.46 -31.47
C PHE A 202 -1.29 -24.57 -30.54
N GLY A 203 -2.56 -24.48 -30.13
CA GLY A 203 -3.16 -25.42 -29.16
C GLY A 203 -2.85 -25.11 -27.69
N GLN A 204 -2.07 -24.08 -27.38
CA GLN A 204 -1.79 -23.69 -26.00
C GLN A 204 -3.06 -23.21 -25.28
N MET A 205 -3.43 -23.91 -24.20
CA MET A 205 -4.65 -23.61 -23.43
C MET A 205 -4.45 -22.59 -22.29
N SER A 206 -3.21 -22.20 -21.98
CA SER A 206 -2.90 -21.28 -20.88
C SER A 206 -1.88 -20.23 -21.28
N GLU A 207 -1.99 -19.01 -20.74
CA GLU A 207 -1.04 -17.93 -21.05
C GLU A 207 0.41 -18.29 -20.68
N PRO A 208 1.38 -17.90 -21.53
CA PRO A 208 2.80 -18.05 -21.20
C PRO A 208 3.20 -17.30 -19.93
N LEU A 209 4.02 -17.97 -19.11
CA LEU A 209 4.70 -17.38 -17.98
C LEU A 209 5.78 -16.40 -18.46
N GLN A 210 6.00 -15.37 -17.66
CA GLN A 210 7.22 -14.56 -17.81
C GLN A 210 8.45 -15.42 -17.49
N PRO A 211 9.57 -15.30 -18.25
CA PRO A 211 10.77 -16.10 -18.03
C PRO A 211 11.31 -16.03 -16.59
N VAL A 212 11.24 -14.84 -15.98
CA VAL A 212 11.65 -14.66 -14.57
C VAL A 212 10.79 -15.46 -13.61
N THR A 213 9.47 -15.54 -13.85
CA THR A 213 8.54 -16.34 -13.03
C THR A 213 8.84 -17.82 -13.16
N TYR A 214 9.08 -18.29 -14.38
CA TYR A 214 9.48 -19.68 -14.61
C TYR A 214 10.77 -20.02 -13.86
N ARG A 215 11.84 -19.21 -14.01
CA ARG A 215 13.15 -19.49 -13.42
C ARG A 215 13.12 -19.43 -11.89
N SER A 216 12.56 -18.37 -11.32
CA SER A 216 12.55 -18.14 -9.87
C SER A 216 11.57 -19.02 -9.10
N VAL A 217 10.52 -19.50 -9.76
CA VAL A 217 9.46 -20.28 -9.12
C VAL A 217 9.42 -21.69 -9.67
N THR A 218 8.97 -21.87 -10.91
CA THR A 218 8.71 -23.20 -11.47
C THR A 218 9.97 -24.06 -11.52
N LYS A 219 11.03 -23.60 -12.20
CA LYS A 219 12.31 -24.35 -12.32
C LYS A 219 12.91 -24.62 -10.94
N HIS A 220 12.88 -23.63 -10.04
CA HIS A 220 13.41 -23.79 -8.68
C HIS A 220 12.70 -24.94 -7.93
N TYR A 221 11.38 -24.96 -7.90
CA TYR A 221 10.62 -26.00 -7.19
C TYR A 221 10.67 -27.36 -7.89
N VAL A 222 10.73 -27.40 -9.22
CA VAL A 222 10.98 -28.64 -9.97
C VAL A 222 12.33 -29.25 -9.56
N LYS A 223 13.40 -28.45 -9.47
CA LYS A 223 14.71 -28.93 -8.99
C LYS A 223 14.69 -29.41 -7.54
N LEU A 224 13.91 -28.77 -6.67
CA LEU A 224 13.72 -29.22 -5.28
C LEU A 224 12.99 -30.58 -5.22
N LEU A 225 11.95 -30.76 -6.02
CA LEU A 225 11.18 -32.01 -6.09
C LEU A 225 12.00 -33.16 -6.69
N LEU A 226 12.73 -32.92 -7.78
CA LEU A 226 13.65 -33.92 -8.35
C LEU A 226 14.77 -34.27 -7.37
N GLY A 227 15.29 -33.27 -6.67
CA GLY A 227 16.27 -33.47 -5.62
C GLY A 227 15.73 -34.27 -4.44
N PHE A 228 14.47 -34.07 -4.06
CA PHE A 228 13.79 -34.92 -3.07
C PHE A 228 13.63 -36.37 -3.57
N ALA A 229 13.17 -36.56 -4.82
CA ALA A 229 13.06 -37.90 -5.42
C ALA A 229 14.39 -38.66 -5.38
N HIS A 230 15.49 -37.97 -5.70
CA HIS A 230 16.81 -38.57 -5.69
C HIS A 230 17.39 -38.75 -4.28
N ASN A 231 17.63 -37.64 -3.57
CA ASN A 231 18.42 -37.60 -2.35
C ASN A 231 17.66 -38.13 -1.13
N VAL A 232 16.33 -38.16 -1.18
CA VAL A 232 15.49 -38.60 -0.03
C VAL A 232 14.75 -39.89 -0.35
N ARG A 233 14.21 -40.04 -1.57
CA ARG A 233 13.49 -41.26 -1.97
C ARG A 233 14.35 -42.29 -2.69
N GLY A 234 15.62 -42.00 -2.95
CA GLY A 234 16.59 -42.94 -3.51
C GLY A 234 16.39 -43.25 -4.99
N VAL A 235 15.65 -42.43 -5.74
CA VAL A 235 15.49 -42.63 -7.19
C VAL A 235 16.84 -42.37 -7.87
N PRO A 236 17.43 -43.33 -8.63
CA PRO A 236 18.72 -43.13 -9.29
C PRO A 236 18.72 -41.95 -10.27
N LEU A 237 19.82 -41.20 -10.35
CA LEU A 237 19.94 -40.03 -11.25
C LEU A 237 19.54 -40.35 -12.69
N GLU A 238 20.02 -41.48 -13.22
CA GLU A 238 19.76 -41.92 -14.59
C GLU A 238 18.27 -42.18 -14.89
N GLN A 239 17.48 -42.46 -13.85
CA GLN A 239 16.05 -42.73 -13.94
C GLN A 239 15.19 -41.48 -13.71
N LEU A 240 15.77 -40.37 -13.25
CA LEU A 240 15.02 -39.13 -13.03
C LEU A 240 14.53 -38.55 -14.35
N ARG A 241 13.22 -38.33 -14.42
CA ARG A 241 12.51 -37.66 -15.50
C ARG A 241 11.50 -36.69 -14.91
N LEU A 242 10.96 -35.77 -15.71
CA LEU A 242 9.79 -34.99 -15.29
C LEU A 242 8.59 -35.90 -14.97
N ALA A 243 8.47 -37.03 -15.67
CA ALA A 243 7.48 -38.07 -15.38
C ALA A 243 7.67 -38.72 -13.99
N THR A 244 8.88 -38.69 -13.41
CA THR A 244 9.06 -39.12 -12.01
C THR A 244 8.24 -38.25 -11.05
N LEU A 245 8.04 -36.97 -11.37
CA LEU A 245 7.27 -36.04 -10.53
C LEU A 245 5.76 -36.22 -10.67
N VAL A 246 5.31 -36.60 -11.87
CA VAL A 246 3.90 -36.80 -12.21
C VAL A 246 3.77 -38.01 -13.13
N PRO A 247 3.71 -39.24 -12.58
CA PRO A 247 3.86 -40.47 -13.37
C PRO A 247 2.66 -40.86 -14.21
N SER A 248 1.47 -40.31 -13.93
CA SER A 248 0.26 -40.58 -14.68
C SER A 248 -0.64 -39.34 -14.81
N PRO A 249 -1.56 -39.32 -15.80
CA PRO A 249 -2.59 -38.28 -15.92
C PRO A 249 -3.77 -38.48 -14.93
N GLY A 250 -3.85 -39.64 -14.26
CA GLY A 250 -4.83 -39.97 -13.24
C GLY A 250 -4.56 -39.30 -11.89
N ARG A 251 -5.49 -39.40 -10.93
CA ARG A 251 -5.34 -38.77 -9.60
C ARG A 251 -4.08 -39.24 -8.86
N GLU A 252 -3.68 -40.50 -9.03
CA GLU A 252 -2.49 -41.10 -8.44
C GLU A 252 -1.18 -40.41 -8.87
N GLY A 253 -1.20 -39.65 -9.96
CA GLY A 253 -0.08 -38.84 -10.45
C GLY A 253 0.41 -37.77 -9.47
N VAL A 254 -0.35 -37.44 -8.42
CA VAL A 254 0.08 -36.47 -7.38
C VAL A 254 0.83 -37.10 -6.19
N SER A 255 0.99 -38.42 -6.17
CA SER A 255 1.54 -39.18 -5.04
C SER A 255 2.89 -38.65 -4.51
N LEU A 256 3.88 -38.46 -5.38
CA LEU A 256 5.19 -37.93 -4.98
C LEU A 256 5.10 -36.52 -4.38
N LEU A 257 4.21 -35.67 -4.90
CA LEU A 257 4.01 -34.33 -4.36
C LEU A 257 3.40 -34.39 -2.95
N MET A 258 2.47 -35.31 -2.69
CA MET A 258 1.92 -35.51 -1.35
C MET A 258 3.01 -35.93 -0.36
N ASP A 259 3.83 -36.91 -0.74
CA ASP A 259 4.98 -37.36 0.06
C ASP A 259 5.97 -36.23 0.33
N TYR A 260 6.27 -35.42 -0.70
CA TYR A 260 7.15 -34.27 -0.58
C TYR A 260 6.60 -33.20 0.38
N GLN A 261 5.30 -32.89 0.33
CA GLN A 261 4.70 -31.91 1.23
C GLN A 261 4.72 -32.42 2.68
N HIS A 262 4.43 -33.71 2.89
CA HIS A 262 4.50 -34.34 4.20
C HIS A 262 5.92 -34.28 4.77
N TRP A 263 6.91 -34.73 3.99
CA TRP A 263 8.32 -34.67 4.37
C TRP A 263 8.77 -33.23 4.68
N ARG A 264 8.40 -32.25 3.85
CA ARG A 264 8.75 -30.85 4.10
C ARG A 264 8.11 -30.25 5.35
N GLN A 265 6.95 -30.75 5.74
CA GLN A 265 6.30 -30.31 6.96
C GLN A 265 7.00 -30.91 8.18
N GLN A 266 7.30 -32.21 8.15
CA GLN A 266 7.91 -32.95 9.26
C GLN A 266 9.40 -32.62 9.43
N GLU A 267 10.20 -32.77 8.37
CA GLU A 267 11.67 -32.71 8.44
C GLU A 267 12.23 -31.30 8.24
N ARG A 268 11.46 -30.41 7.62
CA ARG A 268 11.94 -29.07 7.20
C ARG A 268 11.15 -27.92 7.85
N GLY A 269 10.11 -28.22 8.63
CA GLY A 269 9.31 -27.21 9.34
C GLY A 269 8.74 -26.11 8.44
N THR A 270 8.39 -26.44 7.19
CA THR A 270 8.06 -25.39 6.20
C THR A 270 6.66 -24.81 6.39
N ALA A 271 6.52 -23.51 6.12
CA ALA A 271 5.24 -22.81 6.23
C ALA A 271 4.24 -23.27 5.16
N SER A 272 2.96 -23.35 5.52
CA SER A 272 1.87 -23.78 4.62
C SER A 272 1.75 -22.94 3.34
N SER A 273 2.15 -21.65 3.38
CA SER A 273 2.18 -20.78 2.20
C SER A 273 3.15 -21.26 1.11
N THR A 274 4.19 -21.99 1.51
CA THR A 274 5.24 -22.48 0.61
C THR A 274 4.80 -23.73 -0.13
N ALA A 275 3.82 -24.47 0.40
CA ALA A 275 3.21 -25.63 -0.25
C ALA A 275 2.54 -25.23 -1.56
N THR A 276 1.81 -24.12 -1.58
CA THR A 276 1.09 -23.60 -2.77
C THR A 276 2.03 -23.37 -3.95
N VAL A 277 3.26 -22.94 -3.70
CA VAL A 277 4.24 -22.64 -4.75
C VAL A 277 4.78 -23.92 -5.39
N ALA A 278 5.07 -24.95 -4.58
CA ALA A 278 5.46 -26.25 -5.09
C ALA A 278 4.33 -26.89 -5.93
N ILE A 279 3.07 -26.82 -5.45
CA ILE A 279 1.92 -27.35 -6.19
C ILE A 279 1.79 -26.67 -7.57
N LYS A 280 1.94 -25.34 -7.65
CA LYS A 280 1.92 -24.62 -8.93
C LYS A 280 3.01 -25.09 -9.89
N ALA A 281 4.21 -25.35 -9.39
CA ALA A 281 5.29 -25.87 -10.23
C ALA A 281 4.93 -27.25 -10.81
N VAL A 282 4.35 -28.14 -10.00
CA VAL A 282 3.89 -29.46 -10.45
C VAL A 282 2.71 -29.36 -11.42
N VAL A 283 1.80 -28.39 -11.26
CA VAL A 283 0.74 -28.12 -12.26
C VAL A 283 1.35 -27.80 -13.63
N HIS A 284 2.45 -27.04 -13.69
CA HIS A 284 3.13 -26.77 -14.96
C HIS A 284 3.77 -28.02 -15.56
N VAL A 285 4.33 -28.90 -14.73
CA VAL A 285 4.87 -30.20 -15.17
C VAL A 285 3.77 -31.11 -15.69
N ALA A 286 2.67 -31.27 -14.96
CA ALA A 286 1.54 -32.10 -15.36
C ALA A 286 0.93 -31.63 -16.69
N ARG A 287 0.76 -30.31 -16.85
CA ARG A 287 0.31 -29.72 -18.12
C ARG A 287 1.28 -30.03 -19.25
N PHE A 288 2.58 -29.86 -19.03
CA PHE A 288 3.57 -30.16 -20.05
C PHE A 288 3.54 -31.63 -20.47
N LEU A 289 3.51 -32.56 -19.52
CA LEU A 289 3.54 -34.00 -19.80
C LEU A 289 2.28 -34.51 -20.51
N TYR A 290 1.12 -33.94 -20.18
CA TYR A 290 -0.19 -34.49 -20.59
C TYR A 290 -1.01 -33.53 -21.43
N HIS A 291 -0.42 -32.46 -21.99
CA HIS A 291 -1.17 -31.49 -22.78
C HIS A 291 -1.86 -32.11 -24.00
N ASP A 292 -1.24 -33.09 -24.64
CA ASP A 292 -1.79 -33.76 -25.82
C ASP A 292 -3.04 -34.61 -25.51
N LEU A 293 -3.22 -35.00 -24.25
CA LEU A 293 -4.40 -35.75 -23.80
C LEU A 293 -5.57 -34.84 -23.43
N ALA A 294 -5.31 -33.54 -23.28
CA ALA A 294 -6.31 -32.58 -22.80
C ALA A 294 -7.23 -32.12 -23.93
N LYS A 295 -8.52 -32.03 -23.63
CA LYS A 295 -9.54 -31.59 -24.56
C LYS A 295 -9.56 -30.06 -24.67
N PRO A 296 -9.54 -29.49 -25.89
CA PRO A 296 -9.74 -28.06 -26.08
C PRO A 296 -11.08 -27.63 -25.48
N CYS A 297 -11.08 -26.56 -24.67
CA CYS A 297 -12.30 -26.08 -24.06
C CYS A 297 -12.94 -25.00 -24.94
N ALA A 298 -14.09 -25.30 -25.56
CA ALA A 298 -14.89 -24.34 -26.31
C ALA A 298 -15.72 -23.41 -25.39
N GLU A 299 -15.98 -23.83 -24.15
CA GLU A 299 -16.73 -23.04 -23.16
C GLU A 299 -15.81 -22.10 -22.37
N THR A 300 -16.18 -20.83 -22.31
CA THR A 300 -15.38 -19.75 -21.68
C THR A 300 -15.26 -19.84 -20.17
N LYS A 301 -16.01 -20.73 -19.48
CA LYS A 301 -16.08 -20.79 -18.01
C LYS A 301 -15.22 -21.89 -17.38
N LEU A 302 -14.81 -22.92 -18.14
CA LEU A 302 -14.01 -24.02 -17.60
C LEU A 302 -12.52 -23.66 -17.62
N ARG A 303 -11.79 -24.20 -16.64
CA ARG A 303 -10.34 -23.95 -16.54
C ARG A 303 -9.58 -24.74 -17.63
N PRO A 304 -8.41 -24.24 -18.07
CA PRO A 304 -7.52 -25.00 -18.92
C PRO A 304 -7.14 -26.34 -18.28
N TYR A 305 -7.11 -27.41 -19.09
CA TYR A 305 -6.77 -28.78 -18.65
C TYR A 305 -7.69 -29.32 -17.55
N HIS A 306 -8.96 -28.93 -17.54
CA HIS A 306 -9.91 -29.33 -16.49
C HIS A 306 -10.27 -30.82 -16.55
N ASP A 307 -10.07 -31.48 -17.69
CA ASP A 307 -10.40 -32.87 -17.96
C ASP A 307 -9.32 -33.86 -17.49
N LEU A 308 -8.09 -33.37 -17.26
CA LEU A 308 -7.02 -34.16 -16.68
C LEU A 308 -7.22 -34.32 -15.16
N GLU A 309 -7.47 -35.54 -14.69
CA GLU A 309 -7.73 -35.82 -13.27
C GLU A 309 -6.59 -35.37 -12.36
N VAL A 310 -5.33 -35.56 -12.77
CA VAL A 310 -4.16 -35.10 -12.03
C VAL A 310 -4.17 -33.58 -11.85
N VAL A 311 -4.60 -32.82 -12.86
CA VAL A 311 -4.70 -31.35 -12.78
C VAL A 311 -5.87 -30.94 -11.90
N GLN A 312 -6.99 -31.66 -11.92
CA GLN A 312 -8.10 -31.43 -10.99
C GLN A 312 -7.65 -31.61 -9.53
N GLU A 313 -6.92 -32.69 -9.24
CA GLU A 313 -6.41 -33.00 -7.90
C GLU A 313 -5.39 -31.95 -7.43
N LEU A 314 -4.42 -31.60 -8.28
CA LEU A 314 -3.46 -30.52 -7.97
C LEU A 314 -4.17 -29.18 -7.68
N ASN A 315 -5.23 -28.85 -8.42
CA ASN A 315 -6.03 -27.64 -8.15
C ASN A 315 -6.78 -27.75 -6.82
N ALA A 316 -7.28 -28.94 -6.45
CA ALA A 316 -7.91 -29.19 -5.16
C ALA A 316 -6.90 -29.02 -4.02
N MET A 317 -5.73 -29.65 -4.12
CA MET A 317 -4.60 -29.48 -3.20
C MET A 317 -4.21 -28.00 -3.06
N GLN A 318 -4.11 -27.26 -4.18
CA GLN A 318 -3.76 -25.84 -4.16
C GLN A 318 -4.81 -24.99 -3.43
N ARG A 319 -6.11 -25.27 -3.62
CA ARG A 319 -7.18 -24.57 -2.89
C ARG A 319 -7.09 -24.85 -1.39
N THR A 320 -6.90 -26.11 -1.00
CA THR A 320 -6.74 -26.51 0.41
C THR A 320 -5.52 -25.84 1.05
N ALA A 321 -4.36 -25.89 0.38
CA ALA A 321 -3.13 -25.24 0.83
C ALA A 321 -3.30 -23.71 0.95
N SER A 322 -4.00 -23.08 0.00
CA SER A 322 -4.26 -21.63 0.03
C SER A 322 -5.17 -21.24 1.20
N LYS A 323 -6.21 -22.05 1.48
CA LYS A 323 -7.10 -21.86 2.65
C LYS A 323 -6.33 -22.04 3.97
N ALA A 324 -5.49 -23.07 4.07
CA ALA A 324 -4.65 -23.30 5.24
C ALA A 324 -3.67 -22.15 5.46
N ALA A 325 -2.97 -21.71 4.40
CA ALA A 325 -2.05 -20.58 4.46
C ALA A 325 -2.73 -19.27 4.88
N GLY A 326 -3.99 -19.04 4.47
CA GLY A 326 -4.76 -17.87 4.90
C GLY A 326 -5.17 -17.88 6.38
N ARG A 327 -5.18 -19.06 7.03
CA ARG A 327 -5.49 -19.22 8.46
C ARG A 327 -4.26 -19.33 9.34
N ALA A 328 -3.12 -19.70 8.76
CA ALA A 328 -1.88 -19.91 9.50
C ALA A 328 -1.40 -18.61 10.16
N ALA A 329 -0.87 -18.72 11.37
CA ALA A 329 -0.13 -17.63 12.00
C ALA A 329 1.07 -17.25 11.13
N ARG A 330 1.44 -15.97 11.12
CA ARG A 330 2.63 -15.54 10.39
C ARG A 330 3.88 -16.08 11.07
N VAL A 331 4.75 -16.69 10.27
CA VAL A 331 6.04 -17.23 10.72
C VAL A 331 7.04 -16.12 11.04
N ALA A 332 6.89 -14.96 10.41
CA ALA A 332 7.69 -13.79 10.74
C ALA A 332 7.20 -13.14 12.04
N ASP A 333 8.13 -12.93 12.97
CA ASP A 333 7.91 -12.05 14.12
C ASP A 333 7.84 -10.60 13.63
N ASP A 334 6.62 -10.16 13.31
CA ASP A 334 6.34 -8.82 12.81
C ASP A 334 6.81 -7.75 13.81
N SER A 335 6.81 -8.03 15.13
CA SER A 335 7.25 -7.07 16.16
C SER A 335 8.72 -6.64 16.02
N LYS A 336 9.57 -7.49 15.42
CA LYS A 336 10.99 -7.21 15.18
C LYS A 336 11.26 -6.47 13.87
N LYS A 337 10.25 -6.31 13.02
CA LYS A 337 10.38 -5.73 11.67
C LYS A 337 9.47 -4.52 11.46
N TRP A 338 8.39 -4.44 12.23
CA TRP A 338 7.38 -3.42 12.12
C TRP A 338 7.84 -2.09 12.74
N LEU A 339 7.48 -1.01 12.08
CA LEU A 339 7.60 0.37 12.57
C LEU A 339 6.23 1.01 12.47
N GLU A 340 5.84 1.76 13.48
CA GLU A 340 4.70 2.65 13.35
C GLU A 340 5.04 3.77 12.35
N TRP A 341 4.04 4.25 11.63
CA TRP A 341 4.25 5.26 10.59
C TRP A 341 4.99 6.51 11.07
N PRO A 342 4.72 7.08 12.27
CA PRO A 342 5.51 8.19 12.80
C PRO A 342 7.00 7.84 13.01
N ASP A 343 7.31 6.62 13.44
CA ASP A 343 8.71 6.19 13.64
C ASP A 343 9.42 5.95 12.30
N TYR A 344 8.69 5.52 11.28
CA TYR A 344 9.20 5.49 9.91
C TYR A 344 9.57 6.89 9.41
N LEU A 345 8.72 7.90 9.66
CA LEU A 345 9.03 9.29 9.30
C LEU A 345 10.22 9.87 10.10
N LYS A 346 10.37 9.52 11.38
CA LYS A 346 11.57 9.86 12.16
C LYS A 346 12.83 9.23 11.55
N MET A 347 12.75 7.97 11.10
CA MET A 347 13.85 7.31 10.38
C MET A 347 14.20 8.06 9.09
N VAL A 348 13.21 8.50 8.30
CA VAL A 348 13.43 9.32 7.09
C VAL A 348 14.17 10.62 7.43
N SER A 349 13.74 11.31 8.49
CA SER A 349 14.36 12.55 8.97
C SER A 349 15.82 12.32 9.42
N ALA A 350 16.07 11.25 10.19
CA ALA A 350 17.41 10.88 10.63
C ALA A 350 18.34 10.58 9.44
N LEU A 351 17.85 9.87 8.42
CA LEU A 351 18.61 9.61 7.19
C LEU A 351 18.91 10.89 6.41
N ARG A 352 18.00 11.87 6.40
CA ARG A 352 18.24 13.18 5.77
C ARG A 352 19.40 13.90 6.45
N ALA A 353 19.44 13.87 7.79
CA ALA A 353 20.51 14.48 8.56
C ALA A 353 21.89 13.81 8.29
N GLU A 354 21.91 12.51 7.96
CA GLU A 354 23.12 11.78 7.54
C GLU A 354 23.63 12.17 6.14
N CYS A 355 22.87 12.92 5.35
CA CYS A 355 23.34 13.45 4.06
C CYS A 355 24.39 14.55 4.23
N ALA A 356 24.53 15.12 5.43
CA ALA A 356 25.47 16.18 5.74
C ALA A 356 26.93 15.86 5.32
N GLY A 357 27.61 16.83 4.71
CA GLY A 357 28.97 16.68 4.19
C GLY A 357 30.07 16.92 5.23
N LEU A 358 29.74 17.44 6.42
CA LEU A 358 30.66 17.44 7.56
C LEU A 358 30.29 16.33 8.55
N THR A 359 31.30 15.70 9.13
CA THR A 359 31.17 14.76 10.26
C THR A 359 30.61 15.45 11.50
N GLU A 360 30.25 14.67 12.53
CA GLU A 360 29.89 15.20 13.85
C GLU A 360 30.97 16.12 14.43
N ALA A 361 32.25 15.87 14.14
CA ALA A 361 33.36 16.73 14.58
C ALA A 361 33.58 17.98 13.70
N GLY A 362 32.74 18.21 12.68
CA GLY A 362 32.87 19.31 11.72
C GLY A 362 33.92 19.07 10.61
N LYS A 363 34.55 17.89 10.57
CA LYS A 363 35.52 17.54 9.50
C LYS A 363 34.80 17.17 8.20
N PRO A 364 35.29 17.58 7.02
CA PRO A 364 34.71 17.16 5.74
C PRO A 364 34.67 15.64 5.56
N ARG A 365 33.58 15.15 4.98
CA ARG A 365 33.38 13.74 4.63
C ARG A 365 33.83 13.48 3.19
N PRO A 366 34.27 12.25 2.89
CA PRO A 366 34.51 11.84 1.51
C PRO A 366 33.24 11.98 0.67
N ARG A 367 33.37 12.53 -0.54
CA ARG A 367 32.24 12.81 -1.44
C ARG A 367 31.42 11.55 -1.78
N SER A 368 32.10 10.43 -1.98
CA SER A 368 31.47 9.11 -2.18
C SER A 368 30.61 8.67 -0.98
N GLN A 369 30.99 8.99 0.26
CA GLN A 369 30.18 8.67 1.43
C GLN A 369 28.93 9.55 1.53
N VAL A 370 29.04 10.82 1.15
CA VAL A 370 27.89 11.74 1.05
C VAL A 370 26.91 11.24 0.00
N ALA A 371 27.41 10.85 -1.18
CA ALA A 371 26.59 10.25 -2.23
C ALA A 371 25.88 8.96 -1.79
N ILE A 372 26.55 8.09 -1.02
CA ILE A 372 25.92 6.89 -0.44
C ILE A 372 24.82 7.25 0.55
N SER A 373 25.03 8.24 1.42
CA SER A 373 24.01 8.73 2.36
C SER A 373 22.80 9.28 1.62
N LEU A 374 23.03 10.12 0.60
CA LEU A 374 21.98 10.68 -0.25
C LEU A 374 21.16 9.59 -0.95
N GLN A 375 21.82 8.64 -1.61
CA GLN A 375 21.13 7.53 -2.26
C GLN A 375 20.27 6.75 -1.25
N ARG A 376 20.81 6.47 -0.07
CA ARG A 376 20.07 5.75 0.99
C ARG A 376 18.86 6.53 1.47
N TYR A 377 19.03 7.83 1.74
CA TYR A 377 17.95 8.72 2.12
C TYR A 377 16.86 8.74 1.05
N LEU A 378 17.20 8.97 -0.22
CA LEU A 378 16.24 9.06 -1.32
C LEU A 378 15.44 7.76 -1.50
N ILE A 379 16.09 6.61 -1.43
CA ILE A 379 15.41 5.29 -1.50
C ILE A 379 14.32 5.15 -0.42
N VAL A 380 14.58 5.63 0.80
CA VAL A 380 13.64 5.53 1.93
C VAL A 380 12.60 6.66 1.87
N ALA A 381 13.03 7.89 1.60
CA ALA A 381 12.17 9.08 1.53
C ALA A 381 11.13 8.98 0.41
N ILE A 382 11.51 8.48 -0.78
CA ILE A 382 10.55 8.28 -1.87
C ILE A 382 9.43 7.32 -1.42
N LEU A 383 9.74 6.27 -0.66
CA LEU A 383 8.72 5.35 -0.16
C LEU A 383 7.79 5.96 0.90
N SER A 384 8.13 7.08 1.53
CA SER A 384 7.23 7.77 2.46
C SER A 384 6.11 8.53 1.76
N VAL A 385 6.29 8.88 0.47
CA VAL A 385 5.32 9.65 -0.34
C VAL A 385 4.76 8.85 -1.51
N VAL A 386 5.54 7.88 -1.98
CA VAL A 386 5.17 6.91 -3.01
C VAL A 386 5.41 5.51 -2.41
N PRO A 387 4.47 4.98 -1.60
CA PRO A 387 4.60 3.66 -0.98
C PRO A 387 4.41 2.56 -2.04
N ASP A 388 5.31 2.50 -3.02
CA ASP A 388 5.27 1.54 -4.11
C ASP A 388 6.15 0.30 -3.83
N ARG A 389 6.19 -0.65 -4.75
CA ARG A 389 7.07 -1.82 -4.66
C ARG A 389 8.53 -1.37 -4.83
N GLN A 390 9.46 -2.10 -4.22
CA GLN A 390 10.90 -1.84 -4.41
C GLN A 390 11.37 -1.87 -5.88
N ARG A 391 10.63 -2.54 -6.78
CA ARG A 391 10.89 -2.51 -8.22
C ARG A 391 10.90 -1.08 -8.77
N THR A 392 9.95 -0.24 -8.33
CA THR A 392 9.86 1.18 -8.70
C THR A 392 11.17 1.92 -8.44
N LEU A 393 11.84 1.64 -7.31
CA LEU A 393 13.11 2.27 -6.97
C LEU A 393 14.28 1.73 -7.81
N ARG A 394 14.29 0.42 -8.09
CA ARG A 394 15.38 -0.23 -8.85
C ARG A 394 15.40 0.17 -10.31
N GLU A 395 14.21 0.37 -10.88
CA GLU A 395 14.01 0.67 -12.30
C GLU A 395 13.70 2.16 -12.53
N LEU A 396 13.93 3.01 -11.52
CA LEU A 396 13.71 4.45 -11.63
C LEU A 396 14.80 5.05 -12.52
N GLU A 397 14.41 5.65 -13.63
CA GLU A 397 15.26 6.23 -14.66
C GLU A 397 14.87 7.69 -14.94
N VAL A 398 15.82 8.61 -14.80
CA VAL A 398 15.65 10.05 -15.05
C VAL A 398 15.35 10.27 -16.53
N GLY A 399 14.36 11.10 -16.84
CA GLY A 399 13.97 11.42 -18.23
C GLY A 399 13.05 10.38 -18.89
N ARG A 400 12.86 9.21 -18.26
CA ARG A 400 11.90 8.19 -18.71
C ARG A 400 10.77 7.98 -17.73
N THR A 401 11.11 7.51 -16.52
CA THR A 401 10.13 7.16 -15.48
C THR A 401 10.10 8.20 -14.37
N LEU A 402 11.24 8.81 -14.03
CA LEU A 402 11.31 9.99 -13.16
C LEU A 402 11.42 11.24 -14.01
N LEU A 403 10.41 12.09 -13.94
CA LEU A 403 10.27 13.27 -14.79
C LEU A 403 10.07 14.52 -13.95
N GLN A 404 10.73 15.60 -14.34
CA GLN A 404 10.37 16.94 -13.89
C GLN A 404 9.30 17.50 -14.82
N GLN A 405 8.21 17.98 -14.24
CA GLN A 405 7.10 18.62 -14.93
C GLN A 405 7.45 20.09 -15.22
N ALA A 406 6.67 20.74 -16.09
CA ALA A 406 6.87 22.14 -16.45
C ALA A 406 6.69 23.11 -15.26
N ASP A 407 5.92 22.71 -14.24
CA ASP A 407 5.73 23.46 -13.00
C ASP A 407 6.85 23.23 -11.97
N GLY A 408 7.91 22.50 -12.35
CA GLY A 408 9.04 22.15 -11.50
C GLY A 408 8.79 20.95 -10.58
N SER A 409 7.58 20.36 -10.58
CA SER A 409 7.27 19.19 -9.75
C SER A 409 7.92 17.92 -10.27
N TRP A 410 8.34 17.02 -9.38
CA TRP A 410 8.92 15.73 -9.74
C TRP A 410 7.87 14.62 -9.63
N VAL A 411 7.75 13.81 -10.67
CA VAL A 411 6.78 12.72 -10.72
C VAL A 411 7.41 11.41 -11.22
N ILE A 412 6.89 10.30 -10.73
CA ILE A 412 7.15 8.97 -11.28
C ILE A 412 5.98 8.57 -12.17
N LYS A 413 6.26 8.35 -13.47
CA LYS A 413 5.30 7.79 -14.43
C LYS A 413 5.61 6.32 -14.68
N HIS A 414 4.58 5.48 -14.55
CA HIS A 414 4.64 4.08 -14.91
C HIS A 414 3.66 3.79 -16.03
N ALA A 415 4.18 3.31 -17.16
CA ALA A 415 3.35 2.66 -18.17
C ALA A 415 2.94 1.25 -17.70
N ALA A 416 1.97 0.66 -18.39
CA ALA A 416 1.49 -0.69 -18.09
C ALA A 416 2.61 -1.77 -18.01
N ALA A 417 3.74 -1.60 -18.69
CA ALA A 417 4.88 -2.52 -18.66
C ALA A 417 5.82 -2.32 -17.46
N ASP A 418 5.82 -1.12 -16.86
CA ASP A 418 6.81 -0.72 -15.85
C ASP A 418 6.48 -1.27 -14.45
N TYR A 419 5.29 -1.87 -14.26
CA TYR A 419 4.89 -2.40 -12.95
C TYR A 419 4.08 -3.70 -13.02
N LYS A 420 4.06 -4.42 -11.90
CA LYS A 420 3.56 -5.81 -11.79
C LYS A 420 2.13 -6.01 -12.29
N THR A 421 1.26 -5.02 -12.09
CA THR A 421 -0.18 -5.13 -12.32
C THR A 421 -0.66 -4.27 -13.48
N GLY A 422 0.24 -3.73 -14.32
CA GLY A 422 -0.14 -2.85 -15.42
C GLY A 422 -0.88 -3.55 -16.56
N LYS A 423 -0.73 -4.87 -16.73
CA LYS A 423 -1.63 -5.66 -17.60
C LYS A 423 -3.10 -5.59 -17.17
N GLN A 424 -3.36 -5.42 -15.87
CA GLN A 424 -4.72 -5.41 -15.31
C GLN A 424 -5.28 -4.00 -15.15
N TYR A 425 -4.44 -3.04 -14.76
CA TYR A 425 -4.88 -1.68 -14.43
C TYR A 425 -4.42 -0.60 -15.41
N GLY A 426 -3.67 -0.96 -16.46
CA GLY A 426 -3.19 -0.02 -17.47
C GLY A 426 -2.10 0.90 -16.94
N ASP A 427 -2.12 2.16 -17.35
CA ASP A 427 -1.18 3.17 -16.88
C ASP A 427 -1.59 3.70 -15.50
N ARG A 428 -0.61 4.09 -14.68
CA ARG A 428 -0.89 4.64 -13.35
C ARG A 428 -1.03 6.16 -13.39
N PRO A 429 -1.82 6.73 -12.46
CA PRO A 429 -1.73 8.16 -12.21
C PRO A 429 -0.27 8.53 -11.84
N PRO A 430 0.22 9.72 -12.24
CA PRO A 430 1.55 10.19 -11.87
C PRO A 430 1.74 10.13 -10.36
N LEU A 431 2.83 9.50 -9.92
CA LEU A 431 3.16 9.38 -8.50
C LEU A 431 4.03 10.58 -8.11
N LEU A 432 3.47 11.49 -7.31
CA LEU A 432 4.12 12.74 -6.95
C LEU A 432 5.22 12.52 -5.92
N ILE A 433 6.39 13.10 -6.17
CA ILE A 433 7.43 13.28 -5.16
C ILE A 433 7.11 14.56 -4.40
N ALA A 434 7.19 14.53 -3.07
CA ALA A 434 6.90 15.71 -2.27
C ALA A 434 8.06 16.73 -2.33
N PRO A 435 7.77 18.05 -2.31
CA PRO A 435 8.78 19.10 -2.42
C PRO A 435 9.93 19.02 -1.42
N PHE A 436 9.69 18.49 -0.21
CA PHE A 436 10.73 18.38 0.80
C PHE A 436 11.89 17.45 0.39
N ILE A 437 11.71 16.60 -0.63
CA ILE A 437 12.72 15.67 -1.16
C ILE A 437 13.55 16.33 -2.28
N TYR A 438 13.02 17.38 -2.93
CA TYR A 438 13.62 17.97 -4.13
C TYR A 438 15.08 18.43 -3.93
N PRO A 439 15.45 19.12 -2.84
CA PRO A 439 16.82 19.62 -2.69
C PRO A 439 17.86 18.49 -2.72
N GLU A 440 17.60 17.40 -2.01
CA GLU A 440 18.48 16.22 -2.00
C GLU A 440 18.41 15.42 -3.31
N LEU A 441 17.24 15.35 -3.95
CA LEU A 441 17.06 14.65 -5.23
C LEU A 441 17.84 15.34 -6.36
N GLU A 442 17.66 16.65 -6.49
CA GLU A 442 18.30 17.47 -7.52
C GLU A 442 19.82 17.55 -7.30
N ALA A 443 20.26 17.74 -6.06
CA ALA A 443 21.68 17.65 -5.73
C ALA A 443 22.25 16.27 -6.06
N PHE A 444 21.51 15.20 -5.77
CA PHE A 444 21.98 13.85 -6.10
C PHE A 444 22.11 13.64 -7.60
N ILE A 445 21.10 14.01 -8.38
CA ILE A 445 21.11 13.88 -9.85
C ILE A 445 22.23 14.74 -10.46
N GLY A 446 22.34 16.01 -10.06
CA GLY A 446 23.25 16.97 -10.67
C GLY A 446 24.71 16.82 -10.26
N THR A 447 24.97 16.41 -9.01
CA THR A 447 26.32 16.51 -8.42
C THR A 447 26.84 15.21 -7.84
N TRP A 448 26.01 14.46 -7.09
CA TRP A 448 26.51 13.37 -6.24
C TRP A 448 26.46 11.99 -6.88
N ARG A 449 25.54 11.76 -7.82
CA ARG A 449 25.37 10.45 -8.46
C ARG A 449 26.64 9.97 -9.16
N GLN A 450 27.40 10.87 -9.78
CA GLN A 450 28.66 10.56 -10.45
C GLN A 450 29.75 10.04 -9.49
N GLU A 451 29.71 10.42 -8.21
CA GLU A 451 30.65 9.92 -7.18
C GLU A 451 30.49 8.42 -6.90
N LEU A 452 29.40 7.80 -7.39
CA LEU A 452 29.14 6.37 -7.33
C LEU A 452 29.57 5.62 -8.61
N ALA A 453 30.17 6.32 -9.58
CA ALA A 453 30.62 5.78 -10.88
C ALA A 453 29.56 4.90 -11.58
N PRO A 454 28.35 5.42 -11.85
CA PRO A 454 27.23 4.62 -12.36
C PRO A 454 27.52 4.03 -13.75
N LYS A 455 27.23 2.74 -13.91
CA LYS A 455 27.31 1.98 -15.17
C LYS A 455 25.92 1.67 -15.74
N THR A 456 24.95 2.51 -15.40
CA THR A 456 23.54 2.34 -15.73
C THR A 456 22.88 3.71 -15.86
N SER A 457 21.78 3.79 -16.62
CA SER A 457 20.91 4.96 -16.68
C SER A 457 19.96 5.07 -15.48
N MET A 458 19.78 3.99 -14.72
CA MET A 458 18.93 3.99 -13.52
C MET A 458 19.46 5.00 -12.49
N LEU A 459 18.55 5.73 -11.83
CA LEU A 459 18.86 6.77 -10.83
C LEU A 459 19.81 6.24 -9.76
N PHE A 460 19.54 5.04 -9.25
CA PHE A 460 20.33 4.41 -8.18
C PHE A 460 21.21 3.27 -8.70
N CYS A 461 22.39 3.14 -8.11
CA CYS A 461 23.36 2.10 -8.46
C CYS A 461 24.05 1.51 -7.23
N LYS A 462 24.71 0.37 -7.40
CA LYS A 462 25.52 -0.26 -6.35
C LYS A 462 26.76 0.61 -6.11
N PRO A 463 26.97 1.19 -4.90
CA PRO A 463 28.03 2.18 -4.69
C PRO A 463 29.46 1.72 -4.99
N ARG A 464 29.75 0.43 -4.93
CA ARG A 464 31.10 -0.12 -5.19
C ARG A 464 31.36 -0.47 -6.65
N THR A 465 30.32 -0.78 -7.41
CA THR A 465 30.47 -1.35 -8.75
C THR A 465 29.86 -0.49 -9.86
N GLY A 466 29.02 0.48 -9.49
CA GLY A 466 28.23 1.28 -10.42
C GLY A 466 27.09 0.51 -11.10
N GLN A 467 26.97 -0.79 -10.86
CA GLN A 467 25.96 -1.64 -11.50
C GLN A 467 24.54 -1.31 -11.00
N PRO A 468 23.47 -1.65 -11.73
CA PRO A 468 22.09 -1.46 -11.27
C PRO A 468 21.83 -2.08 -9.89
N LEU A 469 20.99 -1.42 -9.07
CA LEU A 469 20.53 -2.02 -7.82
C LEU A 469 19.60 -3.21 -8.11
N ASP A 470 19.93 -4.36 -7.54
CA ASP A 470 19.05 -5.54 -7.57
C ASP A 470 18.16 -5.61 -6.32
N GLU A 471 17.28 -6.61 -6.30
CA GLU A 471 16.33 -6.81 -5.22
C GLU A 471 17.03 -6.96 -3.85
N SER A 472 18.09 -7.77 -3.80
CA SER A 472 18.84 -8.02 -2.59
C SER A 472 19.57 -6.77 -2.09
N ALA A 473 20.13 -5.96 -2.99
CA ALA A 473 20.83 -4.74 -2.63
C ALA A 473 19.91 -3.70 -2.00
N VAL A 474 18.73 -3.45 -2.59
CA VAL A 474 17.72 -2.53 -2.02
C VAL A 474 17.23 -3.06 -0.68
N TYR A 475 16.92 -4.37 -0.59
CA TYR A 475 16.49 -5.00 0.64
C TYR A 475 17.53 -4.83 1.77
N LEU A 476 18.79 -5.16 1.52
CA LEU A 476 19.86 -5.07 2.52
C LEU A 476 20.16 -3.63 2.91
N LEU A 477 20.23 -2.71 1.95
CA LEU A 477 20.44 -1.28 2.22
C LEU A 477 19.36 -0.74 3.15
N PHE A 478 18.09 -1.01 2.84
CA PHE A 478 16.95 -0.55 3.63
C PHE A 478 16.95 -1.21 5.01
N LYS A 479 17.10 -2.54 5.07
CA LYS A 479 17.11 -3.31 6.33
C LYS A 479 18.22 -2.88 7.26
N SER A 480 19.44 -2.71 6.75
CA SER A 480 20.58 -2.26 7.55
C SER A 480 20.38 -0.83 8.07
N ALA A 481 19.79 0.05 7.26
CA ALA A 481 19.47 1.41 7.68
C ALA A 481 18.40 1.43 8.80
N ALA A 482 17.31 0.69 8.61
CA ALA A 482 16.24 0.58 9.59
C ALA A 482 16.76 -0.03 10.90
N LEU A 483 17.45 -1.17 10.81
CA LEU A 483 17.95 -1.87 12.00
C LEU A 483 18.90 -0.98 12.82
N ARG A 484 19.78 -0.20 12.15
CA ARG A 484 20.72 0.70 12.81
C ARG A 484 20.04 1.87 13.53
N LEU A 485 18.98 2.43 12.93
CA LEU A 485 18.32 3.64 13.45
C LEU A 485 17.18 3.35 14.42
N THR A 486 16.48 2.23 14.25
CA THR A 486 15.24 1.91 14.97
C THR A 486 15.32 0.63 15.78
N GLY A 487 16.36 -0.20 15.56
CA GLY A 487 16.43 -1.54 16.12
C GLY A 487 15.51 -2.56 15.45
N LYS A 488 14.78 -2.18 14.40
CA LYS A 488 13.84 -3.04 13.67
C LYS A 488 14.38 -3.40 12.28
N ALA A 489 14.29 -4.68 11.92
CA ALA A 489 14.74 -5.19 10.63
C ALA A 489 13.70 -4.96 9.51
N THR A 490 13.20 -3.73 9.40
CA THR A 490 12.20 -3.31 8.41
C THR A 490 12.73 -3.42 7.00
N HIS A 491 11.86 -3.71 6.03
CA HIS A 491 12.23 -3.80 4.62
C HIS A 491 11.21 -3.06 3.74
N PRO A 492 11.54 -2.72 2.47
CA PRO A 492 10.72 -1.83 1.64
C PRO A 492 9.25 -2.22 1.52
N HIS A 493 8.98 -3.53 1.39
CA HIS A 493 7.59 -4.02 1.28
C HIS A 493 6.71 -3.72 2.50
N LEU A 494 7.28 -3.59 3.70
CA LEU A 494 6.49 -3.28 4.90
C LEU A 494 5.99 -1.84 4.93
N VAL A 495 6.64 -0.91 4.23
CA VAL A 495 6.22 0.51 4.21
C VAL A 495 4.78 0.64 3.70
N ARG A 496 4.41 -0.18 2.71
CA ARG A 496 3.05 -0.30 2.18
C ARG A 496 2.06 -0.76 3.23
N ASP A 497 2.45 -1.77 3.99
CA ASP A 497 1.64 -2.33 5.06
C ASP A 497 1.44 -1.28 6.17
N MET A 498 2.51 -0.56 6.53
CA MET A 498 2.54 0.46 7.58
C MET A 498 1.58 1.60 7.29
N ILE A 499 1.65 2.22 6.10
CA ILE A 499 0.79 3.36 5.76
C ILE A 499 -0.69 2.96 5.71
N VAL A 500 -1.00 1.81 5.09
CA VAL A 500 -2.39 1.31 5.03
C VAL A 500 -2.94 1.05 6.43
N THR A 501 -2.14 0.39 7.27
CA THR A 501 -2.53 0.09 8.66
C THR A 501 -2.73 1.37 9.46
N HIS A 502 -1.82 2.33 9.33
CA HIS A 502 -1.89 3.62 10.01
C HIS A 502 -3.15 4.42 9.65
N LEU A 503 -3.45 4.57 8.35
CA LEU A 503 -4.63 5.32 7.90
C LEU A 503 -5.94 4.64 8.32
N ARG A 504 -5.98 3.30 8.33
CA ARG A 504 -7.13 2.55 8.84
C ARG A 504 -7.29 2.67 10.36
N MET A 505 -6.20 2.77 11.12
CA MET A 505 -6.25 3.06 12.56
C MET A 505 -6.75 4.49 12.83
N GLN A 506 -6.40 5.44 11.97
CA GLN A 506 -6.89 6.83 12.02
C GLN A 506 -8.32 7.01 11.51
N ARG A 507 -9.02 5.94 11.11
CA ARG A 507 -10.40 5.97 10.59
C ARG A 507 -10.58 6.91 9.40
N ARG A 508 -9.59 6.97 8.51
CA ARG A 508 -9.73 7.62 7.21
C ARG A 508 -10.92 7.04 6.44
N SER A 509 -11.56 7.88 5.63
CA SER A 509 -12.70 7.49 4.82
C SER A 509 -12.34 6.38 3.83
N GLU A 510 -13.32 5.56 3.42
CA GLU A 510 -13.06 4.54 2.40
C GLU A 510 -12.71 5.17 1.03
N ALA A 511 -13.17 6.39 0.74
CA ALA A 511 -12.78 7.16 -0.44
C ALA A 511 -11.28 7.50 -0.44
N GLU A 512 -10.72 7.97 0.68
CA GLU A 512 -9.28 8.21 0.81
C GLU A 512 -8.48 6.91 0.66
N LEU A 513 -8.97 5.80 1.21
CA LEU A 513 -8.31 4.49 1.14
C LEU A 513 -8.37 3.88 -0.26
N GLU A 514 -9.45 4.10 -0.99
CA GLU A 514 -9.61 3.73 -2.40
C GLU A 514 -8.68 4.56 -3.29
N ALA A 515 -8.62 5.88 -3.10
CA ALA A 515 -7.68 6.74 -3.81
C ALA A 515 -6.22 6.30 -3.57
N LEU A 516 -5.86 5.95 -2.33
CA LEU A 516 -4.57 5.38 -2.02
C LEU A 516 -4.34 4.02 -2.71
N ALA A 517 -5.36 3.16 -2.77
CA ALA A 517 -5.25 1.86 -3.44
C ALA A 517 -4.98 2.01 -4.95
N LEU A 518 -5.67 2.96 -5.60
CA LEU A 518 -5.42 3.35 -6.99
C LEU A 518 -4.00 3.91 -7.14
N TYR A 519 -3.59 4.82 -6.26
CA TYR A 519 -2.25 5.40 -6.25
C TYR A 519 -1.14 4.34 -6.09
N MET A 520 -1.39 3.30 -5.28
CA MET A 520 -0.50 2.16 -5.06
C MET A 520 -0.69 1.01 -6.07
N GLY A 521 -1.62 1.15 -7.01
CA GLY A 521 -1.98 0.26 -8.13
C GLY A 521 -2.40 -1.15 -7.73
N HIS A 522 -3.41 -1.23 -6.86
CA HIS A 522 -4.14 -2.44 -6.52
C HIS A 522 -5.59 -2.13 -6.13
N SER A 523 -6.42 -3.18 -6.00
CA SER A 523 -7.78 -3.03 -5.49
C SER A 523 -7.82 -2.73 -3.99
N LEU A 524 -8.96 -2.18 -3.55
CA LEU A 524 -9.29 -2.00 -2.14
C LEU A 524 -9.39 -3.35 -1.40
N GLU A 525 -9.88 -4.40 -2.06
CA GLU A 525 -9.91 -5.77 -1.54
C GLU A 525 -8.49 -6.29 -1.23
N MET A 526 -7.55 -6.11 -2.17
CA MET A 526 -6.15 -6.47 -1.95
C MET A 526 -5.55 -5.69 -0.78
N GLN A 527 -5.92 -4.41 -0.66
CA GLN A 527 -5.48 -3.56 0.45
C GLN A 527 -5.95 -4.11 1.81
N ARG A 528 -7.23 -4.46 1.92
CA ARG A 528 -7.83 -5.05 3.14
C ARG A 528 -7.26 -6.44 3.47
N GLY A 529 -7.02 -7.27 2.46
CA GLY A 529 -6.58 -8.65 2.66
C GLY A 529 -5.07 -8.80 2.90
N THR A 530 -4.25 -7.93 2.32
CA THR A 530 -2.77 -8.11 2.27
C THR A 530 -2.02 -7.08 3.10
N TYR A 531 -2.42 -5.81 3.04
CA TYR A 531 -1.66 -4.68 3.59
C TYR A 531 -2.20 -4.20 4.95
N ASP A 532 -3.49 -4.36 5.24
CA ASP A 532 -4.05 -4.07 6.57
C ASP A 532 -3.56 -5.09 7.61
N ARG A 533 -2.70 -4.63 8.53
CA ARG A 533 -2.06 -5.45 9.56
C ARG A 533 -2.69 -5.32 10.94
N ARG A 534 -3.85 -4.65 11.05
CA ARG A 534 -4.57 -4.55 12.33
C ARG A 534 -4.91 -5.93 12.89
N SER A 535 -4.75 -6.09 14.20
CA SER A 535 -5.20 -7.28 14.93
C SER A 535 -6.73 -7.42 14.87
N LYS A 536 -7.25 -8.61 15.20
CA LYS A 536 -8.71 -8.81 15.30
C LYS A 536 -9.33 -7.82 16.28
N ASP A 537 -8.71 -7.63 17.45
CA ASP A 537 -9.19 -6.71 18.48
C ASP A 537 -9.22 -5.26 17.96
N GLN A 538 -8.17 -4.82 17.26
CA GLN A 538 -8.13 -3.49 16.64
C GLN A 538 -9.22 -3.30 15.58
N LYS A 539 -9.60 -4.36 14.84
CA LYS A 539 -10.69 -4.32 13.85
C LYS A 539 -12.07 -4.29 14.50
N VAL A 540 -12.24 -4.92 15.66
CA VAL A 540 -13.51 -5.02 16.39
C VAL A 540 -13.74 -3.82 17.32
N ALA A 541 -12.68 -3.15 17.78
CA ALA A 541 -12.76 -2.01 18.70
C ALA A 541 -13.77 -0.91 18.31
N PRO A 542 -13.90 -0.50 17.02
CA PRO A 542 -14.91 0.49 16.64
C PRO A 542 -16.35 0.01 16.89
N ALA A 543 -16.65 -1.27 16.66
CA ALA A 543 -17.97 -1.83 16.94
C ALA A 543 -18.26 -1.87 18.44
N GLN A 544 -17.26 -2.23 19.26
CA GLN A 544 -17.39 -2.19 20.71
C GLN A 544 -17.67 -0.77 21.23
N GLN A 545 -16.95 0.23 20.70
CA GLN A 545 -17.17 1.63 21.07
C GLN A 545 -18.55 2.14 20.65
N LEU A 546 -19.01 1.80 19.44
CA LEU A 546 -20.35 2.15 18.95
C LEU A 546 -21.45 1.57 19.87
N LEU A 547 -21.34 0.28 20.21
CA LEU A 547 -22.29 -0.38 21.11
C LEU A 547 -22.28 0.26 22.51
N GLN A 548 -21.11 0.64 23.03
CA GLN A 548 -20.99 1.35 24.31
C GLN A 548 -21.61 2.75 24.26
N GLN A 549 -21.47 3.47 23.15
CA GLN A 549 -22.09 4.79 22.95
C GLN A 549 -23.61 4.69 22.91
N LEU A 550 -24.16 3.74 22.14
CA LEU A 550 -25.60 3.48 22.06
C LEU A 550 -26.19 3.09 23.43
N ALA A 551 -25.49 2.22 24.17
CA ALA A 551 -25.91 1.82 25.52
C ALA A 551 -25.92 3.00 26.52
N ARG A 552 -25.06 4.01 26.35
CA ARG A 552 -25.05 5.22 27.19
C ARG A 552 -26.16 6.20 26.82
N GLN A 553 -26.51 6.30 25.54
CA GLN A 553 -27.62 7.15 25.08
C GLN A 553 -28.97 6.61 25.58
N GLY A 554 -29.17 5.30 25.59
CA GLY A 554 -30.37 4.68 26.14
C GLY A 554 -30.58 4.92 27.64
N LYS A 555 -29.51 5.21 28.41
CA LYS A 555 -29.57 5.51 29.85
C LYS A 555 -29.77 6.98 30.19
N LYS A 556 -29.70 7.89 29.20
CA LYS A 556 -29.96 9.33 29.38
C LYS A 556 -31.39 9.73 29.00
N GLY A 557 -32.19 8.78 28.53
CA GLY A 557 -33.59 8.96 28.15
C GLY A 557 -34.60 8.47 29.20
N ASP A 558 -34.13 7.93 30.32
CA ASP A 558 -34.87 7.70 31.57
C ASP A 558 -34.42 8.76 32.60
#